data_AF-A0A7X6DT60-F1
#
_entry.id   AF-A0A7X6DT60-F1
#
_cell.length_a   1.000
_cell.length_b   1.000
_cell.length_c   1.000
_cell.angle_alpha   90.00
_cell.angle_beta   90.00
_cell.angle_gamma   90.00
#
_symmetry.space_group_name_H-M   'P 1'
#
loop_
_entity.id
_entity.type
_entity.pdbx_description
1 polymer ?
#
loop_
_entity_poly.entity_id
_entity_poly.type
_entity_poly.pdbx_seq_one_letter_code
_entity_poly.pdbx_strand_id
1 'polypeptide(L)'
;MAETRVALPKADELERGIFDTHRSLISAAKATWGLANELIIEGEVVGKGKSTIHNVCLAGNYTKQLRLYVANLKLSLAGLDLESFLILRSMYTHALHLQALEHSKDPEVFARDWVLWDLASDEKAVRNLAPFADVWKDLKEKLFSADALGKDKARYGELWSRFLEKGPTLVSMAELSVILQAEETYRLFYPLTSAVTHGADLLNYSRPKAENKIDILVVPPPKWVGPNLAAGISFLRDTCAHVNTLLALGKDKVIDDMTKIVSSLSEKKLEFKALEKLNIDWIERAKAKKAEKNEKQAQMA
;
A
#
# COMPACT_ATOMS: atom_id res chain seq x y z
N MET A 1 -43.78 2.54 -25.65
CA MET A 1 -42.50 3.29 -25.59
C MET A 1 -41.40 2.25 -25.68
N ALA A 2 -40.52 2.37 -26.68
CA ALA A 2 -39.38 1.46 -26.82
C ALA A 2 -38.47 1.62 -25.60
N GLU A 3 -38.25 0.54 -24.85
CA GLU A 3 -37.19 0.49 -23.85
C GLU A 3 -35.87 0.68 -24.59
N THR A 4 -35.28 1.88 -24.48
CA THR A 4 -33.90 2.11 -24.88
C THR A 4 -33.03 1.28 -23.94
N ARG A 5 -32.81 0.01 -24.30
CA ARG A 5 -31.76 -0.80 -23.70
C ARG A 5 -30.46 -0.07 -24.00
N VAL A 6 -29.90 0.60 -22.99
CA VAL A 6 -28.57 1.17 -23.10
C VAL A 6 -27.64 0.00 -23.39
N ALA A 7 -27.17 -0.09 -24.64
CA ALA A 7 -26.18 -1.06 -25.01
C ALA A 7 -24.94 -0.79 -24.16
N LEU A 8 -24.51 -1.80 -23.40
CA LEU A 8 -23.23 -1.71 -22.71
C LEU A 8 -22.15 -1.52 -23.78
N PRO A 9 -21.23 -0.56 -23.62
CA PRO A 9 -20.06 -0.52 -24.49
C PRO A 9 -19.37 -1.88 -24.43
N LYS A 10 -18.83 -2.34 -25.55
CA LYS A 10 -18.02 -3.57 -25.54
C LYS A 10 -16.87 -3.35 -24.55
N ALA A 11 -16.43 -4.40 -23.85
CA ALA A 11 -15.33 -4.29 -22.89
C ALA A 11 -14.12 -3.54 -23.49
N ASP A 12 -13.75 -3.86 -24.74
CA ASP A 12 -12.69 -3.21 -25.49
C ASP A 12 -12.91 -1.70 -25.73
N GLU A 13 -14.15 -1.24 -25.87
CA GLU A 13 -14.48 0.18 -26.10
C GLU A 13 -14.38 0.97 -24.79
N LEU A 14 -14.80 0.38 -23.66
CA LEU A 14 -14.64 0.97 -22.34
C LEU A 14 -13.16 1.09 -21.96
N GLU A 15 -12.40 0.01 -22.13
CA GLU A 15 -10.97 -0.01 -21.84
C GLU A 15 -10.21 1.02 -22.69
N ARG A 16 -10.54 1.15 -23.99
CA ARG A 16 -9.96 2.18 -24.86
C ARG A 16 -10.34 3.59 -24.40
N GLY A 17 -11.60 3.83 -24.05
CA GLY A 17 -12.04 5.13 -23.54
C GLY A 17 -11.32 5.54 -22.25
N ILE A 18 -11.16 4.60 -21.32
CA ILE A 18 -10.38 4.80 -20.08
C ILE A 18 -8.92 5.07 -20.42
N PHE A 19 -8.34 4.28 -21.33
CA PHE A 19 -6.95 4.44 -21.74
C PHE A 19 -6.68 5.82 -22.36
N ASP A 20 -7.55 6.28 -23.26
CA ASP A 20 -7.38 7.56 -23.92
C ASP A 20 -7.57 8.73 -22.95
N THR A 21 -8.54 8.62 -22.04
CA THR A 21 -8.82 9.65 -21.01
C THR A 21 -7.67 9.77 -20.00
N HIS A 22 -7.09 8.63 -19.58
CA HIS A 22 -6.09 8.59 -18.51
C HIS A 22 -4.68 8.23 -19.00
N ARG A 23 -4.39 8.40 -20.29
CA ARG A 23 -3.15 7.96 -20.94
C ARG A 23 -1.88 8.40 -20.20
N SER A 24 -1.84 9.65 -19.75
CA SER A 24 -0.70 10.22 -19.02
C SER A 24 -0.47 9.51 -17.68
N LEU A 25 -1.54 9.23 -16.93
CA LEU A 25 -1.49 8.50 -15.65
C LEU A 25 -1.14 7.04 -15.83
N ILE A 26 -1.67 6.39 -16.87
CA ILE A 26 -1.32 4.99 -17.19
C ILE A 26 0.15 4.88 -17.58
N SER A 27 0.66 5.85 -18.34
CA SER A 27 2.08 5.92 -18.71
C SER A 27 2.95 6.13 -17.47
N ALA A 28 2.56 7.05 -16.59
CA ALA A 28 3.22 7.25 -15.30
C ALA A 28 3.19 5.97 -14.45
N ALA A 29 2.05 5.27 -14.40
CA ALA A 29 1.91 4.04 -13.63
C ALA A 29 2.85 2.93 -14.13
N LYS A 30 2.95 2.75 -15.45
CA LYS A 30 3.88 1.81 -16.07
C LYS A 30 5.34 2.20 -15.81
N ALA A 31 5.68 3.48 -15.88
CA ALA A 31 7.02 3.97 -15.57
C ALA A 31 7.39 3.72 -14.09
N THR A 32 6.50 4.07 -13.16
CA THR A 32 6.65 3.80 -11.73
C THR A 32 6.82 2.31 -11.45
N TRP A 33 6.03 1.45 -12.10
CA TRP A 33 6.20 0.00 -12.02
C TRP A 33 7.58 -0.45 -12.49
N GLY A 34 8.05 0.06 -13.63
CA GLY A 34 9.38 -0.22 -14.16
C GLY A 34 10.48 0.11 -13.15
N LEU A 35 10.45 1.34 -12.63
CA LEU A 35 11.40 1.82 -11.61
C LEU A 35 11.33 0.97 -10.33
N ALA A 36 10.15 0.63 -9.85
CA ALA A 36 10.00 -0.22 -8.68
C ALA A 36 10.69 -1.59 -8.93
N ASN A 37 10.52 -2.20 -10.11
CA ASN A 37 11.21 -3.47 -10.40
C ASN A 37 12.75 -3.37 -10.34
N GLU A 38 13.35 -2.18 -10.48
CA GLU A 38 14.80 -2.00 -10.28
C GLU A 38 15.24 -2.12 -8.81
N LEU A 39 14.28 -2.05 -7.88
CA LEU A 39 14.44 -2.34 -6.46
C LEU A 39 14.18 -3.80 -6.13
N ILE A 40 13.96 -4.68 -7.12
CA ILE A 40 13.93 -6.13 -6.89
C ILE A 40 15.24 -6.52 -6.22
N ILE A 41 15.12 -7.07 -5.02
CA ILE A 41 16.24 -7.58 -4.25
C ILE A 41 16.51 -8.98 -4.80
N GLU A 42 17.48 -9.11 -5.70
CA GLU A 42 17.97 -10.42 -6.15
C GLU A 42 18.47 -11.20 -4.92
N GLY A 43 18.09 -12.49 -4.86
CA GLY A 43 18.03 -13.30 -3.63
C GLY A 43 19.34 -13.53 -2.85
N GLU A 44 20.45 -12.89 -3.22
CA GLU A 44 21.74 -13.01 -2.54
C GLU A 44 22.10 -11.79 -1.67
N VAL A 45 21.37 -10.68 -1.76
CA VAL A 45 21.68 -9.44 -1.03
C VAL A 45 20.47 -8.98 -0.22
N VAL A 46 20.01 -9.82 0.69
CA VAL A 46 19.26 -9.28 1.82
C VAL A 46 20.26 -8.57 2.75
N GLY A 47 20.00 -7.27 3.01
CA GLY A 47 21.00 -6.26 3.36
C GLY A 47 22.13 -6.76 4.27
N LYS A 48 23.39 -6.48 3.87
CA LYS A 48 24.56 -6.72 4.73
C LYS A 48 24.33 -6.05 6.09
N GLY A 49 24.14 -6.86 7.15
CA GLY A 49 24.09 -6.37 8.54
C GLY A 49 22.75 -6.50 9.29
N LYS A 50 21.66 -7.05 8.70
CA LYS A 50 20.39 -7.32 9.41
C LYS A 50 20.00 -8.81 9.44
N SER A 51 19.05 -9.18 10.31
CA SER A 51 18.61 -10.57 10.48
C SER A 51 17.80 -11.06 9.27
N THR A 52 17.73 -12.38 9.09
CA THR A 52 16.87 -13.04 8.10
C THR A 52 15.39 -12.66 8.23
N ILE A 53 14.87 -12.45 9.45
CA ILE A 53 13.46 -12.15 9.69
C ILE A 53 13.11 -10.75 9.16
N HIS A 54 13.92 -9.75 9.47
CA HIS A 54 13.74 -8.38 9.00
C HIS A 54 13.73 -8.31 7.46
N ASN A 55 14.70 -9.00 6.89
CA ASN A 55 14.94 -9.15 5.47
C ASN A 55 13.76 -9.82 4.73
N VAL A 56 13.24 -10.91 5.28
CA VAL A 56 12.03 -11.59 4.80
C VAL A 56 10.80 -10.71 4.90
N CYS A 57 10.60 -10.05 6.04
CA CYS A 57 9.47 -9.16 6.27
C CYS A 57 9.40 -8.09 5.19
N LEU A 58 10.53 -7.45 4.88
CA LEU A 58 10.61 -6.38 3.89
C LEU A 58 10.44 -6.88 2.46
N ALA A 59 11.10 -7.98 2.08
CA ALA A 59 10.94 -8.56 0.75
C ALA A 59 9.49 -9.04 0.50
N GLY A 60 8.87 -9.65 1.51
CA GLY A 60 7.46 -10.08 1.47
C GLY A 60 6.51 -8.91 1.33
N ASN A 61 6.66 -7.87 2.17
CA ASN A 61 5.84 -6.66 2.10
C ASN A 61 6.01 -5.92 0.77
N TYR A 62 7.25 -5.82 0.28
CA TYR A 62 7.55 -5.23 -1.02
C TYR A 62 6.85 -5.98 -2.17
N THR A 63 6.98 -7.30 -2.18
CA THR A 63 6.31 -8.16 -3.19
C THR A 63 4.78 -8.03 -3.11
N LYS A 64 4.22 -7.97 -1.91
CA LYS A 64 2.77 -7.77 -1.69
C LYS A 64 2.32 -6.42 -2.23
N GLN A 65 3.06 -5.35 -1.96
CA GLN A 65 2.79 -4.02 -2.49
C GLN A 65 2.83 -3.96 -4.02
N LEU A 66 3.82 -4.61 -4.63
CA LEU A 66 3.89 -4.71 -6.09
C LEU A 66 2.67 -5.42 -6.69
N ARG A 67 2.23 -6.53 -6.08
CA ARG A 67 1.02 -7.27 -6.52
C ARG A 67 -0.25 -6.43 -6.36
N LEU A 68 -0.40 -5.74 -5.22
CA LEU A 68 -1.54 -4.84 -4.98
C LEU A 68 -1.55 -3.69 -6.00
N TYR A 69 -0.40 -3.09 -6.28
CA TYR A 69 -0.30 -2.03 -7.27
C TYR A 69 -0.74 -2.46 -8.68
N VAL A 70 -0.28 -3.63 -9.14
CA VAL A 70 -0.70 -4.18 -10.43
C VAL A 70 -2.19 -4.51 -10.45
N ALA A 71 -2.74 -5.04 -9.36
CA ALA A 71 -4.17 -5.29 -9.23
C ALA A 71 -4.99 -3.98 -9.34
N ASN A 72 -4.57 -2.93 -8.63
CA ASN A 72 -5.18 -1.60 -8.71
C ASN A 72 -5.18 -1.04 -10.13
N LEU A 73 -4.05 -1.14 -10.84
CA LEU A 73 -3.95 -0.72 -12.25
C LEU A 73 -4.91 -1.51 -13.14
N LYS A 74 -4.97 -2.84 -13.01
CA LYS A 74 -5.85 -3.68 -13.83
C LYS A 74 -7.32 -3.41 -13.58
N LEU A 75 -7.73 -3.30 -12.32
CA LEU A 75 -9.11 -2.97 -11.95
C LEU A 75 -9.50 -1.58 -12.49
N SER A 76 -8.61 -0.60 -12.36
CA SER A 76 -8.81 0.75 -12.90
C SER A 76 -8.97 0.75 -14.43
N LEU A 77 -8.17 -0.04 -15.17
CA LEU A 77 -8.30 -0.17 -16.63
C LEU A 77 -9.59 -0.87 -17.05
N ALA A 78 -10.08 -1.80 -16.24
CA ALA A 78 -11.36 -2.49 -16.45
C ALA A 78 -12.59 -1.66 -16.05
N GLY A 79 -12.40 -0.43 -15.55
CA GLY A 79 -13.50 0.43 -15.06
C GLY A 79 -14.05 0.04 -13.69
N LEU A 80 -13.35 -0.81 -12.94
CA LEU A 80 -13.67 -1.25 -11.58
C LEU A 80 -12.99 -0.33 -10.56
N ASP A 81 -13.32 0.96 -10.63
CA ASP A 81 -12.64 2.02 -9.88
C ASP A 81 -13.06 2.05 -8.40
N LEU A 82 -14.26 1.60 -8.04
CA LEU A 82 -14.67 1.48 -6.65
C LEU A 82 -13.95 0.31 -5.98
N GLU A 83 -13.90 -0.86 -6.61
CA GLU A 83 -13.19 -2.04 -6.10
C GLU A 83 -11.68 -1.78 -5.95
N SER A 84 -11.12 -0.92 -6.81
CA SER A 84 -9.74 -0.45 -6.72
C SER A 84 -9.42 0.24 -5.39
N PHE A 85 -10.39 0.90 -4.73
CA PHE A 85 -10.19 1.51 -3.41
C PHE A 85 -9.89 0.49 -2.30
N LEU A 86 -10.43 -0.74 -2.41
CA LEU A 86 -10.13 -1.80 -1.45
C LEU A 86 -8.64 -2.14 -1.48
N ILE A 87 -8.08 -2.20 -2.70
CA ILE A 87 -6.67 -2.46 -2.93
C ILE A 87 -5.81 -1.32 -2.38
N LEU A 88 -6.19 -0.06 -2.66
CA LEU A 88 -5.47 1.10 -2.17
C LEU A 88 -5.49 1.21 -0.64
N ARG A 89 -6.57 0.79 0.03
CA ARG A 89 -6.60 0.71 1.51
C ARG A 89 -5.50 -0.20 2.03
N SER A 90 -5.36 -1.38 1.45
CA SER A 90 -4.28 -2.31 1.81
C SER A 90 -2.91 -1.69 1.52
N MET A 91 -2.73 -1.04 0.37
CA MET A 91 -1.47 -0.36 0.04
C MET A 91 -1.11 0.73 1.05
N TYR A 92 -2.07 1.55 1.46
CA TYR A 92 -1.88 2.59 2.48
C TYR A 92 -1.49 2.00 3.84
N THR A 93 -2.20 0.95 4.28
CA THR A 93 -1.88 0.25 5.53
C THR A 93 -0.45 -0.30 5.53
N HIS A 94 -0.01 -0.90 4.42
CA HIS A 94 1.36 -1.40 4.29
C HIS A 94 2.40 -0.27 4.29
N ALA A 95 2.13 0.85 3.62
CA ALA A 95 3.03 2.00 3.63
C ALA A 95 3.21 2.59 5.04
N LEU A 96 2.10 2.76 5.80
CA LEU A 96 2.17 3.25 7.18
C LEU A 96 2.90 2.29 8.12
N HIS A 97 2.69 0.98 8.00
CA HIS A 97 3.41 0.03 8.83
C HIS A 97 4.90 -0.02 8.49
N LEU A 98 5.31 0.19 7.23
CA LEU A 98 6.72 0.33 6.86
C LEU A 98 7.34 1.58 7.48
N GLN A 99 6.61 2.70 7.45
CA GLN A 99 7.02 3.92 8.14
C GLN A 99 7.13 3.71 9.66
N ALA A 100 6.19 2.98 10.27
CA ALA A 100 6.23 2.62 11.68
C ALA A 100 7.45 1.75 12.02
N LEU A 101 7.76 0.77 11.16
CA LEU A 101 8.92 -0.09 11.28
C LEU A 101 10.24 0.72 11.21
N GLU A 102 10.34 1.67 10.28
CA GLU A 102 11.50 2.58 10.16
C GLU A 102 11.70 3.44 11.41
N HIS A 103 10.62 3.86 12.08
CA HIS A 103 10.67 4.68 13.29
C HIS A 103 10.60 3.87 14.59
N SER A 104 10.56 2.53 14.52
CA SER A 104 10.54 1.68 15.70
C SER A 104 11.86 1.76 16.47
N LYS A 105 11.78 1.71 17.80
CA LYS A 105 12.95 1.58 18.68
C LYS A 105 13.66 0.23 18.49
N ASP A 106 12.90 -0.79 18.11
CA ASP A 106 13.40 -2.13 17.80
C ASP A 106 12.76 -2.62 16.49
N PRO A 107 13.37 -2.31 15.34
CA PRO A 107 12.87 -2.74 14.03
C PRO A 107 12.92 -4.25 13.82
N GLU A 108 13.72 -4.98 14.61
CA GLU A 108 13.84 -6.42 14.51
C GLU A 108 12.61 -7.09 15.13
N VAL A 109 12.27 -6.70 16.35
CA VAL A 109 11.06 -7.18 17.03
C VAL A 109 9.81 -6.78 16.25
N PHE A 110 9.75 -5.56 15.71
CA PHE A 110 8.60 -5.14 14.90
C PHE A 110 8.46 -5.99 13.64
N ALA A 111 9.55 -6.24 12.90
CA ALA A 111 9.49 -7.06 11.69
C ALA A 111 9.07 -8.50 12.00
N ARG A 112 9.56 -9.07 13.11
CA ARG A 112 9.11 -10.37 13.61
C ARG A 112 7.61 -10.38 13.89
N ASP A 113 7.13 -9.38 14.62
CA ASP A 113 5.73 -9.27 15.01
C ASP A 113 4.83 -9.04 13.79
N TRP A 114 5.31 -8.34 12.77
CA TRP A 114 4.58 -8.20 11.51
C TRP A 114 4.46 -9.55 10.79
N VAL A 115 5.56 -10.28 10.62
CA VAL A 115 5.55 -11.62 10.01
C VAL A 115 4.60 -12.54 10.77
N LEU A 116 4.63 -12.51 12.11
CA LEU A 116 3.71 -13.26 12.96
C LEU A 116 2.25 -12.85 12.72
N TRP A 117 1.96 -11.56 12.60
CA TRP A 117 0.62 -11.04 12.36
C TRP A 117 0.05 -11.52 11.01
N ASP A 118 0.80 -11.33 9.91
CA ASP A 118 0.36 -11.76 8.57
C ASP A 118 0.02 -13.27 8.53
N LEU A 119 0.70 -14.08 9.35
CA LEU A 119 0.52 -15.53 9.37
C LEU A 119 -0.51 -16.01 10.39
N ALA A 120 -0.65 -15.33 11.53
CA ALA A 120 -1.70 -15.63 12.50
C ALA A 120 -3.09 -15.28 11.94
N SER A 121 -3.16 -14.28 11.05
CA SER A 121 -4.36 -14.00 10.26
C SER A 121 -4.67 -15.10 9.23
N ASP A 122 -3.74 -16.03 8.95
CA ASP A 122 -3.86 -17.04 7.92
C ASP A 122 -3.37 -18.44 8.40
N GLU A 123 -3.91 -18.88 9.54
CA GLU A 123 -3.59 -20.17 10.19
C GLU A 123 -3.76 -21.39 9.24
N LYS A 124 -4.54 -21.23 8.15
CA LYS A 124 -4.65 -22.19 7.04
C LYS A 124 -3.51 -22.09 6.02
N ALA A 125 -3.02 -20.90 5.66
CA ALA A 125 -1.88 -20.76 4.75
C ALA A 125 -0.56 -21.27 5.34
N VAL A 126 -0.38 -21.26 6.66
CA VAL A 126 0.76 -21.90 7.34
C VAL A 126 0.88 -23.39 6.95
N ARG A 127 -0.25 -24.08 6.74
CA ARG A 127 -0.28 -25.48 6.26
C ARG A 127 0.11 -25.64 4.79
N ASN A 128 -0.06 -24.58 3.99
CA ASN A 128 0.23 -24.55 2.55
C ASN A 128 1.68 -24.17 2.22
N LEU A 129 2.49 -23.75 3.21
CA LEU A 129 3.93 -23.48 3.04
C LEU A 129 4.79 -24.75 2.93
N ALA A 130 4.19 -25.94 3.02
CA ALA A 130 4.85 -27.24 2.91
C ALA A 130 5.78 -27.43 1.68
N PRO A 131 5.51 -26.87 0.48
CA PRO A 131 6.38 -27.04 -0.69
C PRO A 131 7.69 -26.25 -0.66
N PHE A 132 7.85 -25.27 0.24
CA PHE A 132 9.06 -24.44 0.36
C PHE A 132 9.92 -24.80 1.57
N ALA A 133 9.68 -25.98 2.16
CA ALA A 133 10.21 -26.39 3.46
C ALA A 133 11.75 -26.37 3.55
N ASP A 134 12.47 -26.61 2.45
CA ASP A 134 13.94 -26.75 2.50
C ASP A 134 14.69 -25.41 2.54
N VAL A 135 14.15 -24.35 1.93
CA VAL A 135 14.76 -22.99 1.95
C VAL A 135 14.37 -22.22 3.21
N TRP A 136 13.24 -22.60 3.83
CA TRP A 136 12.64 -21.88 4.95
C TRP A 136 12.66 -22.66 6.26
N LYS A 137 13.27 -23.84 6.33
CA LYS A 137 13.22 -24.75 7.50
C LYS A 137 13.59 -24.04 8.82
N ASP A 138 14.68 -23.29 8.81
CA ASP A 138 15.18 -22.55 9.97
C ASP A 138 14.23 -21.43 10.41
N LEU A 139 13.67 -20.70 9.45
CA LEU A 139 12.66 -19.68 9.76
C LEU A 139 11.40 -20.36 10.28
N LYS A 140 10.97 -21.45 9.60
CA LYS A 140 9.83 -22.33 9.91
C LYS A 140 9.85 -22.78 11.36
N GLU A 141 10.98 -23.28 11.84
CA GLU A 141 11.13 -23.77 13.21
C GLU A 141 11.16 -22.62 14.24
N LYS A 142 11.84 -21.50 13.93
CA LYS A 142 11.99 -20.34 14.83
C LYS A 142 10.71 -19.51 15.04
N LEU A 143 9.87 -19.40 14.02
CA LEU A 143 8.67 -18.55 14.06
C LEU A 143 7.35 -19.33 13.88
N PHE A 144 7.39 -20.59 13.44
CA PHE A 144 6.20 -21.25 12.87
C PHE A 144 6.01 -22.71 13.30
N SER A 145 6.70 -23.17 14.36
CA SER A 145 6.30 -24.41 15.06
C SER A 145 5.08 -24.12 15.94
N ALA A 146 4.23 -25.14 16.17
CA ALA A 146 3.08 -24.99 17.08
C ALA A 146 3.53 -24.54 18.49
N ASP A 147 4.72 -24.98 18.92
CA ASP A 147 5.35 -24.54 20.17
C ASP A 147 5.79 -23.07 20.12
N ALA A 148 6.32 -22.58 18.99
CA ALA A 148 6.68 -21.17 18.82
C ALA A 148 5.44 -20.27 18.83
N LEU A 149 4.39 -20.63 18.09
CA LEU A 149 3.13 -19.87 18.08
C LEU A 149 2.45 -19.89 19.46
N GLY A 150 2.49 -21.03 20.16
CA GLY A 150 2.00 -21.13 21.55
C GLY A 150 2.77 -20.22 22.51
N LYS A 151 4.10 -20.14 22.39
CA LYS A 151 4.94 -19.21 23.16
C LYS A 151 4.65 -17.75 22.82
N ASP A 152 4.45 -17.42 21.55
CA ASP A 152 4.09 -16.07 21.13
C ASP A 152 2.70 -15.65 21.62
N LYS A 153 1.72 -16.54 21.51
CA LYS A 153 0.39 -16.33 22.07
C LYS A 153 0.46 -16.10 23.59
N ALA A 154 1.28 -16.87 24.30
CA ALA A 154 1.52 -16.66 25.72
C ALA A 154 2.22 -15.33 26.02
N ARG A 155 3.16 -14.88 25.16
CA ARG A 155 3.83 -13.58 25.28
C ARG A 155 2.85 -12.41 25.21
N TYR A 156 1.88 -12.46 24.31
CA TYR A 156 0.84 -11.42 24.20
C TYR A 156 -0.27 -11.58 25.25
N GLY A 157 -0.52 -12.79 25.74
CA GLY A 157 -1.57 -13.05 26.73
C GLY A 157 -2.93 -12.53 26.26
N GLU A 158 -3.54 -11.67 27.07
CA GLU A 158 -4.85 -11.05 26.78
C GLU A 158 -4.83 -10.11 25.58
N LEU A 159 -3.65 -9.61 25.16
CA LEU A 159 -3.50 -8.71 24.02
C LEU A 159 -3.49 -9.43 22.67
N TRP A 160 -3.54 -10.77 22.65
CA TRP A 160 -3.48 -11.56 21.41
C TRP A 160 -4.60 -11.19 20.43
N SER A 161 -5.83 -11.04 20.91
CA SER A 161 -6.98 -10.64 20.06
C SER A 161 -6.76 -9.27 19.43
N ARG A 162 -6.26 -8.31 20.22
CA ARG A 162 -5.93 -6.96 19.77
C ARG A 162 -4.78 -6.97 18.77
N PHE A 163 -3.79 -7.83 18.95
CA PHE A 163 -2.69 -8.03 18.00
C PHE A 163 -3.20 -8.55 16.65
N LEU A 164 -4.10 -9.54 16.65
CA LEU A 164 -4.71 -10.04 15.41
C LEU A 164 -5.50 -8.96 14.66
N GLU A 165 -6.18 -8.07 15.39
CA GLU A 165 -6.98 -6.99 14.81
C GLU A 165 -6.14 -5.81 14.31
N LYS A 166 -5.15 -5.38 15.12
CA LYS A 166 -4.43 -4.11 14.95
C LYS A 166 -3.00 -4.28 14.42
N GLY A 167 -2.52 -5.52 14.33
CA GLY A 167 -1.19 -5.83 13.86
C GLY A 167 -0.07 -5.46 14.84
N PRO A 168 1.18 -5.35 14.35
CA PRO A 168 2.37 -5.23 15.20
C PRO A 168 2.42 -3.93 16.01
N THR A 169 1.66 -2.91 15.62
CA THR A 169 1.63 -1.63 16.35
C THR A 169 0.71 -1.66 17.58
N LEU A 170 -0.19 -2.65 17.67
CA LEU A 170 -1.24 -2.75 18.69
C LEU A 170 -2.17 -1.52 18.79
N VAL A 171 -2.07 -0.56 17.89
CA VAL A 171 -2.88 0.66 17.86
C VAL A 171 -3.74 0.67 16.61
N SER A 172 -4.85 1.40 16.65
CA SER A 172 -5.70 1.56 15.48
C SER A 172 -4.97 2.34 14.37
N MET A 173 -5.43 2.19 13.12
CA MET A 173 -4.89 2.98 12.00
C MET A 173 -5.01 4.49 12.21
N ALA A 174 -6.07 4.94 12.90
CA ALA A 174 -6.25 6.34 13.27
C ALA A 174 -5.14 6.81 14.21
N GLU A 175 -4.92 6.08 15.30
CA GLU A 175 -3.87 6.37 16.28
C GLU A 175 -2.48 6.29 15.64
N LEU A 176 -2.22 5.28 14.81
CA LEU A 176 -0.96 5.14 14.08
C LEU A 176 -0.70 6.34 13.15
N SER A 177 -1.74 6.83 12.48
CA SER A 177 -1.63 7.99 11.59
C SER A 177 -1.32 9.27 12.37
N VAL A 178 -1.82 9.41 13.60
CA VAL A 178 -1.44 10.53 14.48
C VAL A 178 0.03 10.41 14.90
N ILE A 179 0.46 9.23 15.35
CA ILE A 179 1.86 8.96 15.75
C ILE A 179 2.84 9.26 14.61
N LEU A 180 2.47 8.87 13.38
CA LEU A 180 3.29 9.04 12.18
C LEU A 180 3.07 10.37 11.46
N GLN A 181 2.22 11.26 12.00
CA GLN A 181 1.88 12.55 11.41
C GLN A 181 1.33 12.45 9.98
N ALA A 182 0.55 11.41 9.71
CA ALA A 182 -0.16 11.13 8.46
C ALA A 182 -1.68 11.32 8.61
N GLU A 183 -2.12 12.10 9.61
CA GLU A 183 -3.53 12.25 9.97
C GLU A 183 -4.39 12.83 8.84
N GLU A 184 -3.87 13.80 8.09
CA GLU A 184 -4.60 14.41 6.97
C GLU A 184 -4.91 13.37 5.89
N THR A 185 -3.92 12.56 5.52
CA THR A 185 -4.08 11.42 4.62
C THR A 185 -5.13 10.45 5.13
N TYR A 186 -5.02 10.06 6.41
CA TYR A 186 -5.98 9.17 7.04
C TYR A 186 -7.41 9.71 6.92
N ARG A 187 -7.64 10.96 7.32
CA ARG A 187 -8.98 11.59 7.32
C ARG A 187 -9.59 11.66 5.91
N LEU A 188 -8.78 11.87 4.88
CA LEU A 188 -9.25 12.04 3.51
C LEU A 188 -9.43 10.70 2.79
N PHE A 189 -8.50 9.76 2.98
CA PHE A 189 -8.42 8.54 2.19
C PHE A 189 -9.04 7.33 2.89
N TYR A 190 -8.83 7.17 4.20
CA TYR A 190 -9.21 5.96 4.92
C TYR A 190 -10.73 5.78 5.07
N PRO A 191 -11.53 6.82 5.43
CA PRO A 191 -12.99 6.70 5.46
C PRO A 191 -13.61 6.33 4.12
N LEU A 192 -13.12 6.94 3.03
CA LEU A 192 -13.62 6.68 1.67
C LEU A 192 -13.42 5.21 1.30
N THR A 193 -12.21 4.69 1.48
CA THR A 193 -11.89 3.30 1.16
C THR A 193 -12.53 2.29 2.11
N SER A 194 -12.72 2.66 3.39
CA SER A 194 -13.45 1.84 4.36
C SER A 194 -14.93 1.76 4.02
N ALA A 195 -15.57 2.85 3.59
CA ALA A 195 -16.97 2.86 3.18
C ALA A 195 -17.23 1.89 2.02
N VAL A 196 -16.36 1.90 1.01
CA VAL A 196 -16.39 0.92 -0.10
C VAL A 196 -16.23 -0.51 0.41
N THR A 197 -15.32 -0.75 1.36
CA THR A 197 -15.14 -2.10 1.97
C THR A 197 -16.41 -2.62 2.64
N HIS A 198 -17.25 -1.73 3.14
CA HIS A 198 -18.49 -2.07 3.83
C HIS A 198 -19.73 -1.99 2.91
N GLY A 199 -19.54 -1.99 1.58
CA GLY A 199 -20.65 -2.09 0.63
C GLY A 199 -21.37 -0.76 0.37
N ALA A 200 -20.84 0.39 0.81
CA ALA A 200 -21.44 1.69 0.50
C ALA A 200 -21.32 2.05 -0.99
N ASP A 201 -20.40 1.41 -1.70
CA ASP A 201 -20.26 1.45 -3.15
C ASP A 201 -21.49 0.90 -3.87
N LEU A 202 -22.22 -0.06 -3.29
CA LEU A 202 -23.49 -0.60 -3.84
C LEU A 202 -24.52 0.50 -4.12
N LEU A 203 -24.53 1.59 -3.34
CA LEU A 203 -25.39 2.75 -3.56
C LEU A 203 -25.03 3.55 -4.81
N ASN A 204 -23.79 3.44 -5.31
CA ASN A 204 -23.40 4.03 -6.60
C ASN A 204 -23.82 3.14 -7.79
N TYR A 205 -23.97 1.84 -7.56
CA TYR A 205 -24.46 0.88 -8.53
C TYR A 205 -26.00 0.83 -8.59
N SER A 206 -26.72 1.33 -7.59
CA SER A 206 -28.19 1.24 -7.52
C SER A 206 -28.85 2.60 -7.34
N ARG A 207 -29.91 2.91 -8.09
CA ARG A 207 -30.72 4.12 -7.93
C ARG A 207 -32.21 3.77 -7.79
N PRO A 208 -32.91 4.32 -6.78
CA PRO A 208 -34.36 4.15 -6.70
C PRO A 208 -35.02 4.84 -7.91
N LYS A 209 -35.87 4.10 -8.62
CA LYS A 209 -36.64 4.64 -9.77
C LYS A 209 -38.10 4.86 -9.40
N ALA A 210 -38.66 3.98 -8.56
CA ALA A 210 -40.02 4.06 -8.04
C ALA A 210 -40.11 3.20 -6.75
N GLU A 211 -41.26 3.27 -6.06
CA GLU A 211 -41.52 2.62 -4.76
C GLU A 211 -41.16 1.13 -4.71
N ASN A 212 -41.23 0.42 -5.85
CA ASN A 212 -40.88 -1.00 -5.99
C ASN A 212 -39.88 -1.28 -7.13
N LYS A 213 -39.04 -0.31 -7.51
CA LYS A 213 -38.07 -0.47 -8.62
C LYS A 213 -36.73 0.19 -8.31
N ILE A 214 -35.66 -0.58 -8.50
CA ILE A 214 -34.27 -0.12 -8.44
C ILE A 214 -33.67 -0.29 -9.83
N ASP A 215 -33.08 0.77 -10.36
CA ASP A 215 -32.22 0.70 -11.55
C ASP A 215 -30.79 0.38 -11.09
N ILE A 216 -30.16 -0.62 -11.71
CA ILE A 216 -28.76 -0.96 -11.46
C ILE A 216 -27.92 -0.42 -12.62
N LEU A 217 -26.93 0.41 -12.30
CA LEU A 217 -25.89 0.85 -13.22
C LEU A 217 -24.84 -0.25 -13.31
N VAL A 218 -24.81 -0.96 -14.44
CA VAL A 218 -23.85 -2.06 -14.67
C VAL A 218 -22.43 -1.54 -14.94
N VAL A 219 -22.28 -0.28 -15.36
CA VAL A 219 -20.99 0.41 -15.54
C VAL A 219 -21.12 1.83 -14.98
N PRO A 220 -20.67 2.10 -13.75
CA PRO A 220 -20.61 3.47 -13.23
C PRO A 220 -19.57 4.29 -14.01
N PRO A 221 -19.68 5.64 -14.05
CA PRO A 221 -18.66 6.49 -14.66
C PRO A 221 -17.30 6.28 -13.96
N PRO A 222 -16.19 6.10 -14.70
CA PRO A 222 -14.87 5.79 -14.15
C PRO A 222 -14.18 7.00 -13.50
N LYS A 223 -14.92 7.77 -12.69
CA LYS A 223 -14.47 9.04 -12.10
C LYS A 223 -13.32 8.85 -11.11
N TRP A 224 -13.16 7.65 -10.57
CA TRP A 224 -12.11 7.32 -9.59
C TRP A 224 -10.88 6.66 -10.20
N VAL A 225 -10.86 6.35 -11.50
CA VAL A 225 -9.68 5.75 -12.16
C VAL A 225 -8.44 6.62 -11.99
N GLY A 226 -8.50 7.88 -12.41
CA GLY A 226 -7.36 8.80 -12.25
C GLY A 226 -6.86 8.94 -10.80
N PRO A 227 -7.75 9.21 -9.84
CA PRO A 227 -7.46 9.20 -8.40
C PRO A 227 -6.74 7.94 -7.92
N ASN A 228 -7.25 6.76 -8.32
CA ASN A 228 -6.73 5.49 -7.88
C ASN A 228 -5.33 5.22 -8.40
N LEU A 229 -5.08 5.59 -9.67
CA LEU A 229 -3.76 5.48 -10.27
C LEU A 229 -2.76 6.41 -9.58
N ALA A 230 -3.15 7.66 -9.31
CA ALA A 230 -2.30 8.63 -8.62
C ALA A 230 -1.95 8.19 -7.19
N ALA A 231 -2.96 7.80 -6.39
CA ALA A 231 -2.75 7.30 -5.03
C ALA A 231 -1.87 6.04 -5.01
N GLY A 232 -2.13 5.10 -5.93
CA GLY A 232 -1.33 3.89 -6.04
C GLY A 232 0.14 4.17 -6.37
N ILE A 233 0.41 5.14 -7.26
CA ILE A 233 1.78 5.56 -7.61
C ILE A 233 2.48 6.11 -6.36
N SER A 234 1.81 6.97 -5.59
CA SER A 234 2.36 7.56 -4.37
C SER A 234 2.66 6.50 -3.31
N PHE A 235 1.72 5.59 -3.02
CA PHE A 235 1.95 4.53 -2.02
C PHE A 235 3.06 3.57 -2.43
N LEU A 236 3.19 3.26 -3.72
CA LEU A 236 4.28 2.43 -4.21
C LEU A 236 5.63 3.16 -4.06
N ARG A 237 5.69 4.46 -4.38
CA ARG A 237 6.88 5.29 -4.14
C ARG A 237 7.27 5.31 -2.66
N ASP A 238 6.32 5.55 -1.76
CA ASP A 238 6.58 5.60 -0.32
C ASP A 238 7.10 4.25 0.19
N THR A 239 6.45 3.15 -0.22
CA THR A 239 6.92 1.79 0.06
C THR A 239 8.35 1.58 -0.41
N CYS A 240 8.65 1.95 -1.66
CA CYS A 240 9.98 1.82 -2.25
C CYS A 240 11.03 2.62 -1.46
N ALA A 241 10.69 3.85 -1.04
CA ALA A 241 11.56 4.70 -0.25
C ALA A 241 11.88 4.06 1.11
N HIS A 242 10.87 3.59 1.83
CA HIS A 242 11.05 2.91 3.12
C HIS A 242 11.87 1.63 2.98
N VAL A 243 11.62 0.81 1.95
CA VAL A 243 12.40 -0.41 1.69
C VAL A 243 13.86 -0.08 1.35
N ASN A 244 14.11 0.93 0.51
CA ASN A 244 15.47 1.39 0.19
C ASN A 244 16.22 1.83 1.45
N THR A 245 15.57 2.60 2.33
CA THR A 245 16.15 3.03 3.60
C THR A 245 16.39 1.87 4.55
N LEU A 246 15.38 1.04 4.80
CA LEU A 246 15.43 -0.06 5.78
C LEU A 246 16.43 -1.15 5.41
N LEU A 247 16.63 -1.41 4.11
CA LEU A 247 17.60 -2.38 3.61
C LEU A 247 18.93 -1.76 3.17
N ALA A 248 19.06 -0.42 3.24
CA ALA A 248 20.23 0.32 2.79
C ALA A 248 20.65 -0.05 1.35
N LEU A 249 19.69 -0.11 0.42
CA LEU A 249 19.95 -0.58 -0.96
C LEU A 249 20.79 0.41 -1.78
N GLY A 250 20.88 1.69 -1.38
CA GLY A 250 21.63 2.72 -2.09
C GLY A 250 21.04 3.08 -3.45
N LYS A 251 19.72 2.91 -3.63
CA LYS A 251 19.00 3.14 -4.88
C LYS A 251 18.30 4.49 -4.90
N ASP A 252 18.92 5.51 -4.31
CA ASP A 252 18.32 6.84 -4.12
C ASP A 252 17.86 7.49 -5.44
N LYS A 253 18.61 7.25 -6.53
CA LYS A 253 18.21 7.72 -7.86
C LYS A 253 16.85 7.17 -8.31
N VAL A 254 16.56 5.90 -8.02
CA VAL A 254 15.26 5.28 -8.36
C VAL A 254 14.14 5.98 -7.59
N ILE A 255 14.35 6.25 -6.31
CA ILE A 255 13.39 6.95 -5.45
C ILE A 255 13.19 8.40 -5.91
N ASP A 256 14.26 9.08 -6.30
CA ASP A 256 14.20 10.44 -6.85
C ASP A 256 13.40 10.47 -8.16
N ASP A 257 13.63 9.50 -9.05
CA ASP A 257 12.92 9.42 -10.33
C ASP A 257 11.43 9.10 -10.14
N MET A 258 11.07 8.21 -9.20
CA MET A 258 9.67 8.00 -8.81
C MET A 258 9.05 9.27 -8.20
N THR A 259 9.81 10.01 -7.38
CA THR A 259 9.35 11.26 -6.76
C THR A 259 9.08 12.35 -7.80
N LYS A 260 9.91 12.44 -8.86
CA LYS A 260 9.67 13.33 -10.00
C LYS A 260 8.38 12.97 -10.72
N ILE A 261 8.10 11.68 -10.93
CA ILE A 261 6.83 11.23 -11.52
C ILE A 261 5.66 11.73 -10.66
N VAL A 262 5.65 11.45 -9.36
CA VAL A 262 4.59 11.91 -8.44
C VAL A 262 4.41 13.43 -8.51
N SER A 263 5.52 14.19 -8.46
CA SER A 263 5.48 15.66 -8.48
C SER A 263 4.92 16.21 -9.80
N SER A 264 5.25 15.58 -10.93
CA SER A 264 4.70 15.95 -12.24
C SER A 264 3.20 15.70 -12.37
N LEU A 265 2.63 14.81 -11.54
CA LEU A 265 1.18 14.54 -11.49
C LEU A 265 0.45 15.61 -10.67
N SER A 266 1.05 16.11 -9.59
CA SER A 266 0.51 17.25 -8.81
C SER A 266 0.46 18.54 -9.64
N GLU A 267 1.55 18.88 -10.33
CA GLU A 267 1.64 20.12 -11.12
C GLU A 267 0.61 20.19 -12.26
N LYS A 268 0.12 19.04 -12.73
CA LYS A 268 -0.88 18.94 -13.81
C LYS A 268 -2.33 19.16 -13.37
N LYS A 269 -2.58 19.61 -12.12
CA LYS A 269 -3.94 19.83 -11.58
C LYS A 269 -4.86 18.63 -11.79
N LEU A 270 -4.36 17.42 -11.62
CA LEU A 270 -5.24 16.29 -11.32
C LEU A 270 -5.93 16.63 -9.99
N GLU A 271 -7.26 16.56 -9.94
CA GLU A 271 -8.15 17.10 -8.90
C GLU A 271 -7.98 16.48 -7.49
N PHE A 272 -6.76 16.43 -6.96
CA PHE A 272 -6.42 15.89 -5.65
C PHE A 272 -5.55 16.88 -4.89
N LYS A 273 -6.10 18.06 -4.61
CA LYS A 273 -5.55 18.98 -3.58
C LYS A 273 -5.29 18.27 -2.24
N ALA A 274 -5.96 17.15 -1.98
CA ALA A 274 -5.76 16.24 -0.86
C ALA A 274 -4.45 15.40 -0.93
N LEU A 275 -4.03 14.95 -2.13
CA LEU A 275 -2.78 14.21 -2.33
C LEU A 275 -1.58 15.14 -2.58
N GLU A 276 -1.81 16.38 -3.04
CA GLU A 276 -0.76 17.41 -3.14
C GLU A 276 -0.12 17.74 -1.79
N LYS A 277 -0.92 17.80 -0.71
CA LYS A 277 -0.40 18.04 0.64
C LYS A 277 0.43 16.89 1.20
N LEU A 278 0.15 15.66 0.79
CA LEU A 278 0.95 14.46 1.09
C LEU A 278 2.38 14.57 0.52
N ASN A 279 2.55 15.22 -0.63
CA ASN A 279 3.83 15.32 -1.34
C ASN A 279 4.68 16.52 -0.86
N ILE A 280 4.04 17.63 -0.49
CA ILE A 280 4.73 18.84 -0.02
C ILE A 280 5.35 18.61 1.37
N ASP A 281 4.62 17.94 2.28
CA ASP A 281 5.10 17.72 3.66
C ASP A 281 6.35 16.84 3.75
N TRP A 282 6.51 15.84 2.86
CA TRP A 282 7.68 14.96 2.89
C TRP A 282 8.94 15.62 2.30
N ILE A 283 8.79 16.37 1.20
CA ILE A 283 9.89 17.10 0.55
C ILE A 283 10.39 18.23 1.47
N GLU A 284 9.48 18.95 2.12
CA GLU A 284 9.82 20.00 3.09
C GLU A 284 10.55 19.41 4.31
N ARG A 285 10.08 18.27 4.85
CA ARG A 285 10.72 17.57 5.98
C ARG A 285 12.09 16.97 5.63
N ALA A 286 12.27 16.43 4.42
CA ALA A 286 13.55 15.91 3.94
C ALA A 286 14.58 17.04 3.74
N LYS A 287 14.13 18.19 3.23
CA LYS A 287 14.96 19.42 3.14
C LYS A 287 15.32 19.96 4.53
N ALA A 288 14.37 19.98 5.46
CA ALA A 288 14.60 20.43 6.84
C ALA A 288 15.63 19.54 7.58
N LYS A 289 15.50 18.21 7.49
CA LYS A 289 16.48 17.29 8.10
C LYS A 289 17.88 17.39 7.48
N LYS A 290 17.98 17.67 6.17
CA LYS A 290 19.26 17.89 5.50
C LYS A 290 19.90 19.21 5.93
N ALA A 291 19.11 20.27 6.09
CA ALA A 291 19.57 21.56 6.61
C ALA A 291 20.08 21.44 8.06
N GLU A 292 19.33 20.77 8.94
CA GLU A 292 19.68 20.58 10.34
C GLU A 292 20.98 19.75 10.52
N LYS A 293 21.19 18.75 9.65
CA LYS A 293 22.43 17.95 9.63
C LYS A 293 23.64 18.79 9.20
N ASN A 294 23.46 19.67 8.22
CA ASN A 294 24.53 20.56 7.74
C ASN A 294 24.90 21.63 8.77
N GLU A 295 23.92 22.20 9.50
CA GLU A 295 24.19 23.13 10.60
C GLU A 295 24.95 22.48 11.75
N LYS A 296 24.56 21.26 12.16
CA LYS A 296 25.28 20.53 13.22
C LYS A 296 26.72 20.18 12.82
N GLN A 297 26.96 19.88 11.55
CA GLN A 297 28.31 19.65 11.03
C GLN A 297 29.14 20.94 10.95
N ALA A 298 28.52 22.07 10.61
CA ALA A 298 29.18 23.37 10.58
C ALA A 298 29.50 23.93 11.98
N GLN A 299 28.71 23.58 13.00
CA GLN A 299 28.97 23.96 14.40
C GLN A 299 30.04 23.10 15.08
N MET A 300 30.36 21.94 14.50
CA MET A 300 31.36 21.00 15.01
C MET A 300 32.72 21.09 14.30
N ALA A 301 32.83 21.93 13.26
CA ALA A 301 34.05 22.21 12.51
C ALA A 301 34.63 23.56 12.94
#